data_AF-A0A2T1DNU1-F1
#
_entry.id   AF-A0A2T1DNU1-F1
#
_cell.length_a   1.000
_cell.length_b   1.000
_cell.length_c   1.000
_cell.angle_alpha   90.00
_cell.angle_beta   90.00
_cell.angle_gamma   90.00
#
_symmetry.space_group_name_H-M   'P 1'
#
loop_
_entity.id
_entity.type
_entity.pdbx_description
1 polymer ?
#
loop_
_entity_poly.entity_id
_entity_poly.type
_entity_poly.pdbx_seq_one_letter_code
_entity_poly.pdbx_strand_id
1 'polypeptide(L)'
;MINAPNCRLVNADSCSENSRNESHIYDRINRLLDRYLSFEHLHERLRDLPVQFENPQPRPWSLIDWHLDHQQIVGIDPDVFLSILVGAIDTEAPIRAYTETSRRYLETLHPPLARFVGGTTDSDGVLLEPGLWEKEERQHTPALLKIYGQLAGEKVAPTPRAVRQYEPSGDLRTDLYRHGLRVRPPSDTLEKTDYLLLHKGFECL
;
A
#
# COMPACT_ATOMS: atom_id res chain seq x y z
N MET A 1 -24.36 -44.02 28.95
CA MET A 1 -24.99 -42.68 28.98
C MET A 1 -23.90 -41.63 29.04
N ILE A 2 -23.43 -41.13 27.89
CA ILE A 2 -23.00 -39.74 27.69
C ILE A 2 -23.37 -39.42 26.23
N ASN A 3 -24.20 -38.40 26.06
CA ASN A 3 -24.85 -38.02 24.81
C ASN A 3 -23.84 -37.47 23.79
N ALA A 4 -23.91 -37.97 22.56
CA ALA A 4 -23.38 -37.28 21.39
C ALA A 4 -24.22 -36.01 21.14
N PRO A 5 -23.61 -34.86 20.79
CA PRO A 5 -24.39 -33.71 20.38
C PRO A 5 -25.07 -33.98 19.03
N ASN A 6 -26.38 -33.76 19.02
CA ASN A 6 -27.29 -33.86 17.89
C ASN A 6 -26.78 -33.01 16.70
N CYS A 7 -26.23 -33.67 15.68
CA CYS A 7 -26.40 -33.21 14.30
C CYS A 7 -27.88 -33.38 13.93
N ARG A 8 -28.69 -32.36 14.17
CA ARG A 8 -30.01 -32.26 13.55
C ARG A 8 -30.13 -30.91 12.87
N LEU A 9 -30.24 -30.99 11.54
CA LEU A 9 -30.84 -30.03 10.62
C LEU A 9 -30.06 -28.71 10.43
N VAL A 10 -28.88 -28.82 9.84
CA VAL A 10 -28.39 -27.77 8.92
C VAL A 10 -28.15 -28.47 7.58
N ASN A 11 -28.75 -27.91 6.52
CA ASN A 11 -28.80 -28.47 5.17
C ASN A 11 -27.42 -28.97 4.71
N ALA A 12 -27.35 -30.22 4.24
CA ALA A 12 -26.13 -30.78 3.66
C ALA A 12 -25.65 -30.00 2.42
N ASP A 13 -26.56 -29.27 1.76
CA ASP A 13 -26.25 -28.42 0.62
C ASP A 13 -25.43 -27.17 1.00
N SER A 14 -25.67 -26.56 2.17
CA SER A 14 -24.97 -25.33 2.58
C SER A 14 -23.51 -25.55 2.95
N CYS A 15 -23.13 -26.75 3.42
CA CYS A 15 -21.73 -27.11 3.65
C CYS A 15 -20.97 -27.39 2.35
N SER A 16 -21.65 -27.88 1.30
CA SER A 16 -21.05 -28.17 0.00
C SER A 16 -20.90 -26.91 -0.88
N GLU A 17 -21.80 -25.93 -0.73
CA GLU A 17 -21.75 -24.66 -1.46
C GLU A 17 -20.68 -23.71 -0.89
N ASN A 18 -20.55 -23.62 0.44
CA ASN A 18 -19.50 -22.81 1.06
C ASN A 18 -18.09 -23.30 0.68
N SER A 19 -17.85 -24.61 0.71
CA SER A 19 -16.54 -25.17 0.34
C SER A 19 -16.18 -24.98 -1.15
N ARG A 20 -17.17 -25.01 -2.05
CA ARG A 20 -16.97 -24.73 -3.48
C ARG A 20 -16.73 -23.25 -3.77
N ASN A 21 -17.43 -22.34 -3.07
CA ASN A 21 -17.21 -20.90 -3.19
C ASN A 21 -15.83 -20.49 -2.68
N GLU A 22 -15.40 -21.04 -1.55
CA GLU A 22 -14.06 -20.80 -1.01
C GLU A 22 -12.96 -21.25 -2.00
N SER A 23 -13.08 -22.45 -2.57
CA SER A 23 -12.11 -22.95 -3.58
C SER A 23 -11.96 -22.01 -4.77
N HIS A 24 -13.08 -21.50 -5.31
CA HIS A 24 -13.03 -20.59 -6.46
C HIS A 24 -12.40 -19.23 -6.12
N ILE A 25 -12.59 -18.73 -4.88
CA ILE A 25 -11.94 -17.51 -4.39
C ILE A 25 -10.43 -17.71 -4.28
N TYR A 26 -9.97 -18.81 -3.68
CA TYR A 26 -8.54 -19.10 -3.58
C TYR A 26 -7.88 -19.28 -4.94
N ASP A 27 -8.53 -19.98 -5.88
CA ASP A 27 -8.02 -20.10 -7.25
C ASP A 27 -7.90 -18.74 -7.94
N ARG A 28 -8.86 -17.83 -7.69
CA ARG A 28 -8.80 -16.46 -8.19
C ARG A 28 -7.65 -15.68 -7.55
N ILE A 29 -7.46 -15.80 -6.23
CA ILE A 29 -6.35 -15.16 -5.51
C ILE A 29 -5.02 -15.65 -6.08
N ASN A 30 -4.84 -16.96 -6.20
CA ASN A 30 -3.61 -17.55 -6.74
C ASN A 30 -3.32 -17.07 -8.17
N ARG A 31 -4.34 -17.01 -9.04
CA ARG A 31 -4.18 -16.44 -10.38
C ARG A 31 -3.77 -14.96 -10.37
N LEU A 32 -4.26 -14.17 -9.40
CA LEU A 32 -3.84 -12.77 -9.26
C LEU A 32 -2.40 -12.67 -8.74
N LEU A 33 -2.02 -13.51 -7.78
CA LEU A 33 -0.66 -13.60 -7.28
C LEU A 33 0.31 -13.97 -8.42
N ASP A 34 0.00 -15.01 -9.19
CA ASP A 34 0.84 -15.43 -10.33
C ASP A 34 0.93 -14.36 -11.43
N ARG A 35 -0.13 -13.57 -11.61
CA ARG A 35 -0.17 -12.54 -12.65
C ARG A 35 0.56 -11.26 -12.27
N TYR A 36 0.48 -10.84 -11.00
CA TYR A 36 0.94 -9.53 -10.56
C TYR A 36 2.12 -9.58 -9.59
N LEU A 37 2.29 -10.69 -8.87
CA LEU A 37 3.31 -10.87 -7.84
C LEU A 37 4.20 -12.10 -8.11
N SER A 38 4.27 -12.59 -9.36
CA SER A 38 5.21 -13.64 -9.73
C SER A 38 6.65 -13.16 -9.63
N PHE A 39 7.56 -14.11 -9.39
CA PHE A 39 8.98 -13.82 -9.31
C PHE A 39 9.47 -13.03 -10.54
N GLU A 40 9.02 -13.41 -11.74
CA GLU A 40 9.38 -12.76 -12.99
C GLU A 40 8.92 -11.30 -13.00
N HIS A 41 7.67 -11.03 -12.61
CA HIS A 41 7.16 -9.66 -12.56
C HIS A 41 7.94 -8.81 -11.56
N LEU A 42 8.12 -9.33 -10.34
CA LEU A 42 8.85 -8.64 -9.29
C LEU A 42 10.31 -8.38 -9.67
N HIS A 43 10.97 -9.35 -10.29
CA HIS A 43 12.34 -9.25 -10.76
C HIS A 43 12.49 -8.19 -11.85
N GLU A 44 11.59 -8.16 -12.83
CA GLU A 44 11.57 -7.14 -13.89
C GLU A 44 11.42 -5.74 -13.31
N ARG A 45 10.50 -5.55 -12.36
CA ARG A 45 10.28 -4.25 -11.71
C ARG A 45 11.49 -3.79 -10.90
N LEU A 46 12.13 -4.69 -10.15
CA LEU A 46 13.34 -4.38 -9.40
C LEU A 46 14.51 -3.99 -10.32
N ARG A 47 14.58 -4.59 -11.52
CA ARG A 47 15.61 -4.24 -12.53
C ARG A 47 15.33 -2.94 -13.25
N ASP A 48 14.06 -2.58 -13.45
CA ASP A 48 13.64 -1.30 -14.03
C ASP A 48 13.88 -0.12 -13.07
N LEU A 49 13.85 -0.36 -11.77
CA LEU A 49 13.85 0.70 -10.76
C LEU A 49 15.05 1.68 -10.85
N PRO A 50 16.31 1.24 -11.02
CA PRO A 50 17.42 2.18 -11.23
C PRO A 50 17.27 3.03 -12.49
N VAL A 51 16.72 2.46 -13.57
CA VAL A 51 16.46 3.19 -14.82
C VAL A 51 15.42 4.28 -14.59
N GLN A 52 14.39 3.99 -13.81
CA GLN A 52 13.35 4.97 -13.42
C GLN A 52 13.92 6.12 -12.57
N PHE A 53 14.97 5.89 -11.78
CA PHE A 53 15.60 6.97 -11.00
C PHE A 53 16.34 7.96 -11.90
N GLU A 54 17.00 7.47 -12.94
CA GLU A 54 17.73 8.31 -13.89
C GLU A 54 16.78 9.02 -14.86
N ASN A 55 15.81 8.27 -15.38
CA ASN A 55 14.83 8.76 -16.34
C ASN A 55 13.42 8.27 -15.97
N PRO A 56 12.70 9.00 -15.10
CA PRO A 56 11.36 8.61 -14.70
C PRO A 56 10.41 8.57 -15.90
N GLN A 57 9.77 7.43 -16.13
CA GLN A 57 8.78 7.24 -17.19
C GLN A 57 7.45 6.75 -16.61
N PRO A 58 6.34 7.47 -16.82
CA PRO A 58 5.06 7.10 -16.25
C PRO A 58 4.58 5.75 -16.79
N ARG A 59 4.10 4.90 -15.89
CA ARG A 59 3.49 3.63 -16.27
C ARG A 59 2.02 3.84 -16.64
N PRO A 60 1.50 3.12 -17.66
CA PRO A 60 0.09 3.20 -18.00
C PRO A 60 -0.77 2.71 -16.84
N TRP A 61 -1.58 3.60 -16.27
CA TRP A 61 -2.64 3.23 -15.35
C TRP A 61 -3.88 2.85 -16.16
N SER A 62 -4.23 1.57 -16.15
CA SER A 62 -5.47 1.12 -16.80
C SER A 62 -6.67 1.60 -16.00
N LEU A 63 -7.72 2.07 -16.67
CA LEU A 63 -8.98 2.34 -16.00
C LEU A 63 -9.55 1.02 -15.46
N ILE A 64 -9.66 0.92 -14.14
CA ILE A 64 -10.28 -0.25 -13.50
C ILE A 64 -11.73 0.09 -13.19
N ASP A 65 -12.62 -0.64 -13.87
CA ASP A 65 -14.05 -0.58 -13.60
C ASP A 65 -14.41 -1.55 -12.47
N TRP A 66 -14.33 -1.04 -11.24
CA TRP A 66 -14.65 -1.79 -10.04
C TRP A 66 -16.17 -1.96 -9.89
N HIS A 67 -16.61 -3.21 -9.75
CA HIS A 67 -17.97 -3.59 -9.37
C HIS A 67 -17.90 -4.38 -8.07
N LEU A 68 -17.75 -3.64 -6.96
CA LEU A 68 -17.60 -4.23 -5.64
C LEU A 68 -18.93 -4.31 -4.89
N ASP A 69 -19.09 -5.39 -4.13
CA ASP A 69 -20.22 -5.64 -3.25
C ASP A 69 -19.69 -6.01 -1.86
N HIS A 70 -20.37 -5.55 -0.82
CA HIS A 70 -20.10 -5.89 0.58
C HIS A 70 -19.94 -7.41 0.81
N GLN A 71 -20.71 -8.24 0.10
CA GLN A 71 -20.65 -9.70 0.20
C GLN A 71 -19.32 -10.30 -0.32
N GLN A 72 -18.49 -9.52 -1.02
CA GLN A 72 -17.18 -9.97 -1.50
C GLN A 72 -16.10 -9.91 -0.42
N ILE A 73 -16.40 -9.36 0.76
CA ILE A 73 -15.51 -9.41 1.92
C ILE A 73 -15.64 -10.80 2.55
N VAL A 74 -14.59 -11.60 2.46
CA VAL A 74 -14.57 -13.00 2.89
C VAL A 74 -13.41 -13.23 3.86
N GLY A 75 -13.66 -13.99 4.93
CA GLY A 75 -12.62 -14.39 5.90
C GLY A 75 -12.23 -13.32 6.92
N ILE A 76 -12.89 -12.16 6.89
CA ILE A 76 -12.72 -11.07 7.86
C ILE A 76 -14.07 -10.42 8.12
N ASP A 77 -14.27 -9.92 9.33
CA ASP A 77 -15.43 -9.10 9.66
C ASP A 77 -15.48 -7.84 8.76
N PRO A 78 -16.61 -7.53 8.11
CA PRO A 78 -16.69 -6.40 7.19
C PRO A 78 -16.37 -5.05 7.82
N ASP A 79 -16.80 -4.81 9.06
CA ASP A 79 -16.54 -3.54 9.73
C ASP A 79 -15.04 -3.40 10.07
N VAL A 80 -14.39 -4.50 10.43
CA VAL A 80 -12.93 -4.54 10.57
C VAL A 80 -12.24 -4.24 9.24
N PHE A 81 -12.68 -4.85 8.14
CA PHE A 81 -12.11 -4.58 6.81
C PHE A 81 -12.27 -3.12 6.37
N LEU A 82 -13.48 -2.56 6.55
CA LEU A 82 -13.74 -1.14 6.27
C LEU A 82 -12.89 -0.22 7.14
N SER A 83 -12.67 -0.57 8.41
CA SER A 83 -11.79 0.18 9.31
C SER A 83 -10.33 0.15 8.86
N ILE A 84 -9.86 -0.98 8.31
CA ILE A 84 -8.52 -1.09 7.71
C ILE A 84 -8.42 -0.18 6.47
N LEU A 85 -9.45 -0.15 5.61
CA LEU A 85 -9.48 0.75 4.45
C LEU A 85 -9.42 2.23 4.86
N VAL A 86 -10.17 2.64 5.89
CA VAL A 86 -10.08 4.01 6.43
C VAL A 86 -8.67 4.31 6.92
N GLY A 87 -8.06 3.38 7.67
CA GLY A 87 -6.68 3.53 8.12
C GLY A 87 -5.66 3.67 6.99
N ALA A 88 -5.87 2.96 5.87
CA ALA A 88 -5.06 3.09 4.66
C ALA A 88 -5.28 4.46 3.99
N ILE A 89 -6.53 4.89 3.80
CA ILE A 89 -6.88 6.21 3.25
C ILE A 89 -6.20 7.35 4.04
N ASP A 90 -6.26 7.30 5.37
CA ASP A 90 -5.64 8.30 6.25
C ASP A 90 -4.10 8.31 6.18
N THR A 91 -3.51 7.16 5.86
CA THR A 91 -2.07 6.98 5.69
C THR A 91 -1.61 7.51 4.33
N GLU A 92 -2.39 7.29 3.27
CA GLU A 92 -2.07 7.71 1.90
C GLU A 92 -2.38 9.19 1.64
N ALA A 93 -3.38 9.76 2.32
CA ALA A 93 -3.87 11.12 2.05
C ALA A 93 -2.79 12.22 2.09
N PRO A 94 -1.80 12.22 3.01
CA PRO A 94 -0.76 13.23 3.04
C PRO A 94 0.49 12.85 2.22
N ILE A 95 0.34 12.10 1.12
CA ILE A 95 1.44 11.66 0.24
C ILE A 95 2.43 12.78 -0.11
N ARG A 96 1.94 13.99 -0.41
CA ARG A 96 2.81 15.14 -0.73
C ARG A 96 3.78 15.51 0.40
N ALA A 97 3.32 15.46 1.64
CA ALA A 97 4.16 15.79 2.78
C ALA A 97 5.21 14.69 3.01
N TYR A 98 4.87 13.43 2.75
CA TYR A 98 5.82 12.32 2.79
C TYR A 98 6.88 12.44 1.69
N THR A 99 6.46 12.68 0.44
CA THR A 99 7.37 12.79 -0.71
C THR A 99 8.32 13.98 -0.56
N GLU A 100 7.84 15.10 -0.02
CA GLU A 100 8.67 16.26 0.29
C GLU A 100 9.72 15.94 1.35
N THR A 101 9.32 15.30 2.45
CA THR A 101 10.24 14.90 3.51
C THR A 101 11.28 13.92 2.99
N SER A 102 10.85 12.91 2.21
CA SER A 102 11.75 11.97 1.55
C SER A 102 12.74 12.66 0.62
N ARG A 103 12.27 13.58 -0.23
CA ARG A 103 13.14 14.33 -1.14
C ARG A 103 14.25 15.04 -0.37
N ARG A 104 13.94 15.74 0.73
CA ARG A 104 14.93 16.47 1.53
C ARG A 104 15.99 15.55 2.14
N TYR A 105 15.61 14.38 2.65
CA TYR A 105 16.58 13.40 3.15
C TYR A 105 17.44 12.78 2.03
N LEU A 106 16.85 12.57 0.85
CA LEU A 106 17.51 11.91 -0.27
C LEU A 106 18.35 12.84 -1.13
N GLU A 107 18.11 14.16 -1.10
CA GLU A 107 18.75 15.13 -1.98
C GLU A 107 20.27 15.09 -1.91
N THR A 108 20.83 14.89 -0.70
CA THR A 108 22.28 14.76 -0.49
C THR A 108 22.80 13.34 -0.65
N LEU A 109 21.94 12.33 -0.44
CA LEU A 109 22.33 10.91 -0.45
C LEU A 109 22.28 10.29 -1.85
N HIS A 110 21.22 10.59 -2.58
CA HIS A 110 20.91 10.02 -3.88
C HIS A 110 20.01 11.00 -4.69
N PRO A 111 20.59 12.05 -5.29
CA PRO A 111 19.82 13.07 -6.00
C PRO A 111 18.85 12.53 -7.08
N PRO A 112 19.20 11.50 -7.89
CA PRO A 112 18.25 10.92 -8.84
C PRO A 112 16.98 10.35 -8.16
N LEU A 113 17.15 9.64 -7.03
CA LEU A 113 16.04 9.09 -6.26
C LEU A 113 15.21 10.19 -5.60
N ALA A 114 15.84 11.26 -5.11
CA ALA A 114 15.14 12.42 -4.57
C ALA A 114 14.22 13.05 -5.63
N ARG A 115 14.72 13.23 -6.86
CA ARG A 115 13.94 13.71 -8.01
C ARG A 115 12.81 12.75 -8.39
N PHE A 116 13.09 11.45 -8.44
CA PHE A 116 12.08 10.42 -8.74
C PHE A 116 10.93 10.44 -7.71
N VAL A 117 11.26 10.55 -6.42
CA VAL A 117 10.31 10.48 -5.30
C VAL A 117 9.50 11.77 -5.15
N GLY A 118 10.16 12.91 -4.94
CA GLY A 118 9.49 14.16 -4.56
C GLY A 118 9.65 15.30 -5.55
N GLY A 119 10.34 15.06 -6.66
CA GLY A 119 10.42 15.99 -7.78
C GLY A 119 11.54 17.01 -7.68
N THR A 120 11.38 18.11 -8.43
CA THR A 120 12.37 19.20 -8.50
C THR A 120 11.82 20.48 -7.88
N THR A 121 12.70 21.22 -7.22
CA THR A 121 12.38 22.53 -6.63
C THR A 121 13.26 23.61 -7.23
N ASP A 122 12.82 24.86 -7.17
CA ASP A 122 13.66 26.02 -7.48
C ASP A 122 14.60 26.39 -6.31
N SER A 123 15.31 27.50 -6.46
CA SER A 123 16.23 28.04 -5.45
C SER A 123 15.55 28.47 -4.15
N ASP A 124 14.25 28.78 -4.20
CA ASP A 124 13.45 29.18 -3.03
C ASP A 124 12.77 27.96 -2.37
N GLY A 125 13.01 26.76 -2.90
CA GLY A 125 12.44 25.52 -2.41
C GLY A 125 10.99 25.27 -2.86
N VAL A 126 10.49 26.06 -3.81
CA VAL A 126 9.15 25.88 -4.38
C VAL A 126 9.17 24.72 -5.37
N LEU A 127 8.16 23.85 -5.30
CA LEU A 127 8.03 22.72 -6.20
C LEU A 127 7.77 23.18 -7.64
N LEU A 128 8.65 22.78 -8.55
CA LEU A 128 8.50 22.99 -9.98
C LEU A 128 7.73 21.83 -10.62
N GLU A 129 8.15 20.60 -10.32
CA GLU A 129 7.51 19.39 -10.84
C GLU A 129 7.46 18.32 -9.75
N PRO A 130 6.29 17.69 -9.49
CA PRO A 130 6.21 16.51 -8.64
C PRO A 130 7.04 15.34 -9.19
N GLY A 131 7.58 14.53 -8.28
CA GLY A 131 8.25 13.27 -8.63
C GLY A 131 7.29 12.32 -9.31
N LEU A 132 7.83 11.38 -10.10
CA LEU A 132 6.99 10.38 -10.75
C LEU A 132 6.30 9.48 -9.73
N TRP A 133 7.02 9.04 -8.69
CA TRP A 133 6.44 8.23 -7.63
C TRP A 133 5.29 8.95 -6.94
N GLU A 134 5.45 10.23 -6.58
CA GLU A 134 4.36 11.04 -6.02
C GLU A 134 3.12 11.09 -6.95
N LYS A 135 3.31 11.19 -8.27
CA LYS A 135 2.19 11.21 -9.22
C LYS A 135 1.43 9.88 -9.25
N GLU A 136 2.15 8.77 -9.13
CA GLU A 136 1.59 7.42 -9.09
C GLU A 136 0.86 7.17 -7.75
N GLU A 137 1.51 7.46 -6.62
CA GLU A 137 0.93 7.30 -5.27
C GLU A 137 -0.33 8.15 -5.04
N ARG A 138 -0.41 9.32 -5.68
CA ARG A 138 -1.62 10.17 -5.63
C ARG A 138 -2.88 9.46 -6.16
N GLN A 139 -2.75 8.37 -6.92
CA GLN A 139 -3.88 7.58 -7.38
C GLN A 139 -4.46 6.67 -6.30
N HIS A 140 -3.69 6.33 -5.26
CA HIS A 140 -4.10 5.37 -4.23
C HIS A 140 -5.27 5.88 -3.40
N THR A 141 -5.19 7.11 -2.87
CA THR A 141 -6.27 7.68 -2.05
C THR A 141 -7.62 7.72 -2.81
N PRO A 142 -7.72 8.25 -4.05
CA PRO A 142 -8.95 8.17 -4.84
C PRO A 142 -9.45 6.75 -5.09
N ALA A 143 -8.55 5.80 -5.37
CA ALA A 143 -8.91 4.41 -5.60
C ALA A 143 -9.49 3.76 -4.33
N LEU A 144 -8.84 3.95 -3.18
CA LEU A 144 -9.30 3.44 -1.89
C LEU A 144 -10.64 4.07 -1.47
N LEU A 145 -10.83 5.38 -1.70
CA LEU A 145 -12.11 6.05 -1.46
C LEU A 145 -13.24 5.48 -2.32
N LYS A 146 -12.95 5.15 -3.59
CA LYS A 146 -13.93 4.50 -4.49
C LYS A 146 -14.28 3.10 -4.00
N ILE A 147 -13.28 2.31 -3.59
CA ILE A 147 -13.46 0.96 -3.03
C ILE A 147 -14.33 1.02 -1.77
N TYR A 148 -13.97 1.87 -0.80
CA TYR A 148 -14.75 2.09 0.42
C TYR A 148 -16.19 2.49 0.08
N GLY A 149 -16.36 3.46 -0.84
CA GLY A 149 -17.68 3.94 -1.24
C GLY A 149 -18.59 2.86 -1.82
N GLN A 150 -18.03 1.92 -2.59
CA GLN A 150 -18.80 0.80 -3.13
C GLN A 150 -19.14 -0.26 -2.06
N LEU A 151 -18.20 -0.56 -1.17
CA LEU A 151 -18.37 -1.60 -0.14
C LEU A 151 -19.23 -1.16 1.06
N ALA A 152 -19.12 0.10 1.46
CA ALA A 152 -19.85 0.67 2.60
C ALA A 152 -21.18 1.33 2.20
N GLY A 153 -21.35 1.70 0.93
CA GLY A 153 -22.52 2.45 0.46
C GLY A 153 -22.53 3.93 0.87
N GLU A 154 -21.46 4.40 1.51
CA GLU A 154 -21.29 5.78 1.99
C GLU A 154 -19.87 6.30 1.73
N LYS A 155 -19.67 7.61 1.86
CA LYS A 155 -18.35 8.24 1.67
C LYS A 155 -17.72 8.58 3.00
N VAL A 156 -16.41 8.37 3.08
CA VAL A 156 -15.57 8.84 4.19
C VAL A 156 -14.74 10.04 3.76
N ALA A 157 -14.50 10.97 4.68
CA ALA A 157 -13.53 12.05 4.51
C ALA A 157 -12.20 11.60 5.12
N PRO A 158 -11.07 11.66 4.40
CA PRO A 158 -9.76 11.36 4.97
C PRO A 158 -9.47 12.26 6.17
N THR A 159 -8.87 11.68 7.20
CA THR A 159 -8.28 12.38 8.35
C THR A 159 -6.77 12.17 8.30
N PRO A 160 -6.02 12.99 7.53
CA PRO A 160 -4.62 12.72 7.25
C PRO A 160 -3.79 12.70 8.53
N ARG A 161 -2.94 11.70 8.67
CA ARG A 161 -1.98 11.65 9.79
C ARG A 161 -0.95 12.78 9.67
N ALA A 162 -0.53 13.30 10.82
CA ALA A 162 0.54 14.27 10.85
C ALA A 162 1.84 13.64 10.33
N VAL A 163 2.38 14.21 9.25
CA VAL A 163 3.65 13.75 8.68
C VAL A 163 4.80 14.38 9.46
N ARG A 164 5.77 13.53 9.84
CA ARG A 164 6.99 14.00 10.48
C ARG A 164 7.79 14.87 9.52
N GLN A 165 8.19 16.04 10.00
CA GLN A 165 9.00 16.98 9.22
C GLN A 165 10.45 16.52 9.09
N TYR A 166 11.16 17.07 8.11
CA TYR A 166 12.59 16.88 7.92
C TYR A 166 13.37 17.43 9.12
N GLU A 167 14.23 16.59 9.72
CA GLU A 167 15.02 16.90 10.92
C GLU A 167 16.49 16.47 10.70
N PRO A 168 17.29 17.27 9.99
CA PRO A 168 18.68 16.92 9.68
C PRO A 168 19.49 16.78 10.97
N SER A 169 20.30 15.73 11.05
CA SER A 169 21.26 15.53 12.14
C SER A 169 22.65 16.04 11.81
N GLY A 170 22.93 16.31 10.52
CA GLY A 170 24.29 16.58 10.03
C GLY A 170 25.12 15.30 9.83
N ASP A 171 24.58 14.13 10.18
CA ASP A 171 25.15 12.82 9.87
C ASP A 171 24.22 12.08 8.90
N LEU A 172 24.72 11.85 7.68
CA LEU A 172 24.01 11.18 6.60
C LEU A 172 23.51 9.78 6.98
N ARG A 173 24.27 9.05 7.81
CA ARG A 173 23.87 7.70 8.27
C ARG A 173 22.70 7.78 9.24
N THR A 174 22.75 8.71 10.19
CA THR A 174 21.67 8.97 11.14
C THR A 174 20.42 9.46 10.42
N ASP A 175 20.57 10.30 9.40
CA ASP A 175 19.46 10.83 8.61
C ASP A 175 18.80 9.73 7.76
N LEU A 176 19.59 8.85 7.13
CA LEU A 176 19.07 7.65 6.47
C LEU A 176 18.35 6.72 7.46
N TYR A 177 18.90 6.52 8.66
CA TYR A 177 18.27 5.70 9.69
C TYR A 177 16.94 6.30 10.18
N ARG A 178 16.91 7.62 10.42
CA ARG A 178 15.70 8.33 10.83
C ARG A 178 14.62 8.31 9.75
N HIS A 179 15.04 8.39 8.49
CA HIS A 179 14.14 8.42 7.35
C HIS A 179 13.59 7.04 6.97
N GLY A 180 14.47 6.04 6.80
CA GLY A 180 14.10 4.73 6.24
C GLY A 180 13.98 3.58 7.25
N LEU A 181 14.56 3.70 8.45
CA LEU A 181 14.70 2.58 9.41
C LEU A 181 13.91 2.77 10.70
N ARG A 182 13.40 3.97 10.95
CA ARG A 182 12.67 4.30 12.19
C ARG A 182 11.16 4.23 11.97
N VAL A 183 10.67 3.14 11.38
CA VAL A 183 9.29 2.71 11.62
C VAL A 183 9.29 2.12 13.02
N ARG A 184 8.86 2.90 14.02
CA ARG A 184 8.69 2.39 15.38
C ARG A 184 7.44 1.51 15.35
N PRO A 185 7.52 0.18 15.53
CA PRO A 185 6.31 -0.59 15.77
C PRO A 185 5.69 -0.09 17.08
N PRO A 186 4.34 -0.01 17.19
CA PRO A 186 3.73 0.00 18.50
C PRO A 186 4.00 -1.39 19.10
N SER A 187 4.83 -1.44 20.15
CA SER A 187 5.21 -2.61 20.94
C SER A 187 6.38 -3.48 20.44
N ASP A 188 7.17 -3.94 21.41
CA ASP A 188 8.49 -4.59 21.32
C ASP A 188 8.45 -6.08 20.89
N THR A 189 7.58 -6.46 19.96
CA THR A 189 7.53 -7.86 19.50
C THR A 189 7.35 -7.95 18.00
N LEU A 190 8.46 -7.96 17.26
CA LEU A 190 8.72 -8.74 16.03
C LEU A 190 10.08 -8.33 15.45
N GLU A 191 10.81 -9.32 14.94
CA GLU A 191 12.24 -9.22 14.59
C GLU A 191 12.53 -8.14 13.52
N LYS A 192 13.69 -7.50 13.70
CA LYS A 192 14.04 -6.16 13.19
C LYS A 192 14.60 -6.10 11.77
N THR A 193 14.50 -7.14 10.95
CA THR A 193 15.32 -7.23 9.72
C THR A 193 14.59 -7.18 8.39
N ASP A 194 13.27 -7.32 8.34
CA ASP A 194 12.58 -7.50 7.04
C ASP A 194 11.76 -6.30 6.53
N TYR A 195 11.72 -5.19 7.27
CA TYR A 195 10.76 -4.09 6.98
C TYR A 195 11.16 -3.11 5.87
N LEU A 196 12.40 -3.13 5.37
CA LEU A 196 12.92 -2.09 4.45
C LEU A 196 12.52 -2.26 2.99
N LEU A 197 12.39 -3.49 2.52
CA LEU A 197 11.97 -3.79 1.15
C LEU A 197 10.44 -3.79 1.02
N LEU A 198 9.73 -3.99 2.13
CA LEU A 198 8.28 -4.15 2.14
C LEU A 198 7.49 -2.84 2.04
N HIS A 199 7.96 -1.72 2.61
CA HIS A 199 7.15 -0.50 2.64
C HIS A 199 7.47 0.53 1.53
N LYS A 200 8.54 0.33 0.78
CA LYS A 200 8.95 1.22 -0.32
C LYS A 200 9.17 0.49 -1.65
N GLY A 201 9.38 -0.83 -1.60
CA GLY A 201 9.52 -1.69 -2.77
C GLY A 201 8.18 -2.22 -3.28
N PHE A 202 7.24 -2.59 -2.40
CA PHE A 202 5.95 -3.15 -2.81
C PHE A 202 4.97 -2.13 -3.41
N GLU A 203 5.10 -0.86 -3.08
CA GLU A 203 4.31 0.21 -3.74
C GLU A 203 4.81 0.48 -5.19
N CYS A 204 6.02 0.02 -5.53
CA CYS A 204 6.59 0.13 -6.89
C CYS A 204 6.39 -1.14 -7.75
N LEU A 205 5.72 -2.18 -7.21
CA LEU A 205 5.46 -3.48 -7.83
C LEU A 205 4.01 -3.58 -8.31
#